data_AF-A0AA39LLP9-F1
#
_entry.id   AF-A0AA39LLP9-F1
#
_cell.length_a   1.000
_cell.length_b   1.000
_cell.length_c   1.000
_cell.angle_alpha   90.00
_cell.angle_beta   90.00
_cell.angle_gamma   90.00
#
_symmetry.space_group_name_H-M   'P 1'
#
loop_
_entity.id
_entity.type
_entity.pdbx_description
1 polymer ?
#
loop_
_entity_poly.entity_id
_entity_poly.type
_entity_poly.pdbx_seq_one_letter_code
_entity_poly.pdbx_strand_id
1 'polypeptide(L)'
;MWNRAESASLLELQSFQAVQLPLKIMDLYLFHRDKYEYFYNCSMYTEEEWSKFGIKRPGLGIFSIVIGVLAIILYIPCARAMLRPKLWQLPCYKLMFLNAVIDIWGIINSCFISGYLSVEGVVFCSYPDFLYITGSIIMALWGAQCVTAVILALNRCIEFWQKPFLTRLFEGYNMIFWFMLPITWFFVLLMFTASIPFTSILNMWVLDPYFGIPGIKADGSWYAQVTLLNINNMFVFVGLTSCYLFLVFSIWFRSRSVGSAVLSKVQRQVSIQACIICSFIYFTGGTYVFFEFFPEFASPLFLIMDFLGWQWGFCGVIMIYMVMNKNLRRGVLSFYLNIFGYDVSPDATTTAAVSHMAPKSSAVHLDSSSLANPM
;
A
#
# COMPACT_ATOMS: atom_id res chain seq x y z
N MET A 1 42.06 -28.13 29.96
CA MET A 1 40.93 -28.59 29.12
C MET A 1 39.55 -28.30 29.75
N TRP A 2 39.42 -27.28 30.60
CA TRP A 2 38.18 -27.04 31.37
C TRP A 2 37.53 -25.66 31.16
N ASN A 3 37.93 -24.88 30.15
CA ASN A 3 37.36 -23.52 29.93
C ASN A 3 36.67 -23.31 28.57
N ARG A 4 36.60 -24.33 27.71
CA ARG A 4 36.04 -24.19 26.36
C ARG A 4 34.61 -24.78 26.21
N ALA A 5 34.16 -25.58 27.17
CA ALA A 5 32.81 -26.16 27.16
C ALA A 5 31.78 -25.25 27.85
N GLU A 6 32.14 -24.57 28.96
CA GLU A 6 31.25 -23.62 29.64
C GLU A 6 30.99 -22.36 28.81
N SER A 7 31.99 -21.88 28.08
CA SER A 7 31.85 -20.71 27.18
C SER A 7 30.93 -21.00 25.99
N ALA A 8 30.93 -22.23 25.47
CA ALA A 8 30.00 -22.64 24.41
C ALA A 8 28.56 -22.75 24.93
N SER A 9 28.35 -23.26 26.15
CA SER A 9 27.02 -23.33 26.76
C SER A 9 26.42 -21.96 27.10
N LEU A 10 27.25 -20.97 27.48
CA LEU A 10 26.82 -19.59 27.72
C LEU A 10 26.46 -18.84 26.42
N LEU A 11 27.17 -19.11 25.33
CA LEU A 11 26.85 -18.58 24.00
C LEU A 11 25.58 -19.20 23.40
N GLU A 12 25.32 -20.49 23.66
CA GLU A 12 24.06 -21.13 23.27
C GLU A 12 22.86 -20.71 24.14
N LEU A 13 23.08 -20.41 25.42
CA LEU A 13 22.04 -19.83 26.29
C LEU A 13 21.71 -18.37 25.90
N GLN A 14 22.71 -17.57 25.50
CA GLN A 14 22.48 -16.22 24.98
C GLN A 14 21.81 -16.21 23.60
N SER A 15 22.10 -17.20 22.73
CA SER A 15 21.42 -17.31 21.44
C SER A 15 19.98 -17.81 21.58
N PHE A 16 19.67 -18.65 22.58
CA PHE A 16 18.29 -19.05 22.87
C PHE A 16 17.46 -17.94 23.52
N GLN A 17 18.04 -17.07 24.36
CA GLN A 17 17.34 -15.89 24.88
C GLN A 17 17.11 -14.80 23.83
N ALA A 18 17.90 -14.75 22.76
CA ALA A 18 17.69 -13.83 21.64
C ALA A 18 16.50 -14.20 20.74
N VAL A 19 15.93 -15.40 20.89
CA VAL A 19 14.78 -15.89 20.09
C VAL A 19 13.45 -15.70 20.82
N GLN A 20 13.46 -15.40 22.12
CA GLN A 20 12.28 -14.88 22.81
C GLN A 20 12.30 -13.36 22.77
N LEU A 21 11.93 -12.79 21.62
CA LEU A 21 11.42 -11.42 21.62
C LEU A 21 10.08 -11.49 22.37
N PRO A 22 9.94 -10.99 23.61
CA PRO A 22 8.59 -10.73 24.09
C PRO A 22 8.01 -9.74 23.08
N LEU A 23 7.03 -10.17 22.30
CA LEU A 23 6.20 -9.28 21.47
C LEU A 23 5.48 -8.35 22.45
N LYS A 24 6.20 -7.33 22.89
CA LYS A 24 5.70 -6.28 23.76
C LYS A 24 4.71 -5.51 22.92
N ILE A 25 3.46 -5.45 23.37
CA ILE A 25 2.44 -4.63 22.74
C ILE A 25 3.01 -3.20 22.69
N MET A 26 3.21 -2.68 21.48
CA MET A 26 3.79 -1.36 21.25
C MET A 26 2.71 -0.27 21.14
N ASP A 27 1.43 -0.67 21.13
CA ASP A 27 0.30 0.22 21.33
C ASP A 27 0.29 0.76 22.76
N LEU A 28 1.03 1.88 22.93
CA LEU A 28 1.07 2.63 24.18
C LEU A 28 -0.25 3.36 24.44
N TYR A 29 -0.95 3.73 23.38
CA TYR A 29 -2.10 4.62 23.47
C TYR A 29 -3.29 3.95 24.17
N LEU A 30 -3.56 2.67 23.84
CA LEU A 30 -4.68 1.94 24.43
C LEU A 30 -4.30 1.18 25.71
N PHE A 31 -3.10 0.60 25.78
CA PHE A 31 -2.74 -0.36 26.84
C PHE A 31 -1.72 0.15 27.87
N HIS A 32 -0.97 1.21 27.57
CA HIS A 32 0.11 1.72 28.43
C HIS A 32 0.19 3.26 28.40
N ARG A 33 -0.90 3.89 28.85
CA ARG A 33 -1.07 5.35 28.80
C ARG A 33 0.01 6.12 29.57
N ASP A 34 0.51 5.56 30.67
CA ASP A 34 1.64 6.07 31.45
C ASP A 34 2.90 6.23 30.59
N LYS A 35 3.20 5.24 29.74
CA LYS A 35 4.34 5.29 28.82
C LYS A 35 4.08 6.21 27.65
N TYR A 36 2.84 6.28 27.15
CA TYR A 36 2.46 7.25 26.12
C TYR A 36 2.73 8.68 26.61
N GLU A 37 2.26 9.03 27.80
CA GLU A 37 2.45 10.36 28.40
C GLU A 37 3.92 10.69 28.68
N TYR A 38 4.77 9.68 28.93
CA TYR A 38 6.21 9.87 29.09
C TYR A 38 6.92 10.11 27.75
N PHE A 39 6.74 9.20 26.78
CA PHE A 39 7.49 9.25 25.51
C PHE A 39 6.95 10.33 24.57
N TYR A 40 5.64 10.52 24.52
CA TYR A 40 4.94 11.47 23.62
C TYR A 40 4.48 12.73 24.37
N ASN A 41 5.24 13.17 25.37
CA ASN A 41 4.92 14.34 26.18
C ASN A 41 4.93 15.65 25.37
N CYS A 42 3.81 16.36 25.34
CA CYS A 42 3.68 17.67 24.69
C CYS A 42 3.53 18.85 25.66
N SER A 43 3.65 18.64 26.99
CA SER A 43 3.45 19.68 28.01
C SER A 43 4.60 20.70 28.13
N MET A 44 5.65 20.56 27.32
CA MET A 44 6.82 21.45 27.34
C MET A 44 6.52 22.85 26.80
N TYR A 45 5.56 22.96 25.89
CA TYR A 45 5.16 24.21 25.24
C TYR A 45 3.64 24.26 25.09
N THR A 46 3.11 25.46 24.88
CA THR A 46 1.72 25.66 24.48
C THR A 46 1.48 25.23 23.03
N GLU A 47 0.23 24.94 22.66
CA GLU A 47 -0.11 24.54 21.28
C GLU A 47 0.30 25.59 20.23
N GLU A 48 0.18 26.87 20.56
CA GLU A 48 0.61 27.98 19.69
C GLU A 48 2.13 28.00 19.49
N GLU A 49 2.90 27.65 20.51
CA GLU A 49 4.36 27.54 20.42
C GLU A 49 4.78 26.31 19.62
N TRP A 50 4.12 25.17 19.83
CA TRP A 50 4.34 23.97 19.01
C TRP A 50 4.12 24.23 17.53
N SER A 51 3.05 24.95 17.21
CA SER A 51 2.69 25.33 15.84
C SER A 51 3.75 26.21 15.16
N LYS A 52 4.60 26.93 15.92
CA LYS A 52 5.69 27.75 15.38
C LYS A 52 6.88 26.93 14.89
N PHE A 53 7.06 25.69 15.36
CA PHE A 53 8.13 24.81 14.88
C PHE A 53 7.82 24.20 13.50
N GLY A 54 6.54 24.17 13.12
CA GLY A 54 6.11 23.61 11.86
C GLY A 54 6.48 24.44 10.64
N ILE A 55 6.73 23.77 9.51
CA ILE A 55 7.08 24.42 8.25
C ILE A 55 5.90 24.28 7.29
N LYS A 56 5.21 25.40 7.01
CA LYS A 56 4.10 25.43 6.06
C LYS A 56 4.61 25.25 4.64
N ARG A 57 4.10 24.22 3.95
CA ARG A 57 4.45 23.90 2.55
C ARG A 57 3.18 23.81 1.72
N PRO A 58 2.43 24.91 1.54
CA PRO A 58 1.12 24.88 0.88
C PRO A 58 1.19 24.35 -0.55
N GLY A 59 2.24 24.68 -1.31
CA GLY A 59 2.42 24.17 -2.67
C GLY A 59 2.52 22.65 -2.74
N LEU A 60 3.30 22.04 -1.83
CA LEU A 60 3.44 20.59 -1.74
C LEU A 60 2.14 19.94 -1.28
N GLY A 61 1.50 20.49 -0.25
CA GLY A 61 0.24 19.96 0.27
C GLY A 61 -0.91 20.03 -0.74
N ILE A 62 -1.06 21.16 -1.45
CA ILE A 62 -2.05 21.31 -2.51
C ILE A 62 -1.77 20.34 -3.66
N PHE A 63 -0.50 20.20 -4.07
CA PHE A 63 -0.11 19.20 -5.07
C PHE A 63 -0.54 17.80 -4.65
N SER A 64 -0.26 17.40 -3.40
CA SER A 64 -0.62 16.09 -2.87
C SER A 64 -2.14 15.87 -2.86
N ILE A 65 -2.94 16.88 -2.50
CA ILE A 65 -4.40 16.79 -2.53
C ILE A 65 -4.91 16.65 -3.96
N VAL A 66 -4.43 17.49 -4.89
CA VAL A 66 -4.86 17.47 -6.30
C VAL A 66 -4.57 16.11 -6.95
N ILE A 67 -3.37 15.57 -6.76
CA ILE A 67 -3.04 14.25 -7.32
C ILE A 67 -3.87 13.14 -6.67
N GLY A 68 -4.18 13.25 -5.37
CA GLY A 68 -5.08 12.33 -4.67
C GLY A 68 -6.50 12.34 -5.23
N VAL A 69 -7.05 13.52 -5.51
CA VAL A 69 -8.38 13.66 -6.17
C VAL A 69 -8.37 12.97 -7.53
N LEU A 70 -7.38 13.28 -8.37
CA LEU A 70 -7.25 12.66 -9.70
C LEU A 70 -7.10 11.14 -9.61
N ALA A 71 -6.31 10.66 -8.64
CA ALA A 71 -6.12 9.23 -8.42
C ALA A 71 -7.41 8.53 -7.99
N ILE A 72 -8.14 9.05 -7.00
CA ILE A 72 -9.40 8.45 -6.50
C ILE A 72 -10.48 8.40 -7.57
N ILE A 73 -10.62 9.45 -8.37
CA ILE A 73 -11.53 9.49 -9.53
C ILE A 73 -11.26 8.27 -10.42
N LEU A 74 -10.00 7.95 -10.71
CA LEU A 74 -9.66 6.78 -11.52
C LEU A 74 -9.74 5.45 -10.74
N TYR A 75 -9.37 5.44 -9.47
CA TYR A 75 -9.18 4.23 -8.68
C TYR A 75 -10.50 3.52 -8.38
N ILE A 76 -11.52 4.25 -7.92
CA ILE A 76 -12.83 3.68 -7.57
C ILE A 76 -13.46 2.89 -8.76
N PRO A 77 -13.62 3.48 -9.97
CA PRO A 77 -14.17 2.74 -11.10
C PRO A 77 -13.23 1.64 -11.59
N CYS A 78 -11.92 1.77 -11.42
CA CYS A 78 -10.95 0.73 -11.75
C CYS A 78 -11.13 -0.49 -10.84
N ALA A 79 -11.26 -0.29 -9.52
CA ALA A 79 -11.56 -1.36 -8.57
C ALA A 79 -12.89 -2.04 -8.89
N ARG A 80 -13.93 -1.27 -9.26
CA ARG A 80 -15.20 -1.84 -9.74
C ARG A 80 -15.02 -2.67 -11.02
N ALA A 81 -14.18 -2.24 -11.95
CA ALA A 81 -13.90 -2.99 -13.17
C ALA A 81 -13.21 -4.34 -12.88
N MET A 82 -12.35 -4.42 -11.85
CA MET A 82 -11.72 -5.68 -11.43
C MET A 82 -12.74 -6.72 -10.93
N LEU A 83 -13.86 -6.28 -10.36
CA LEU A 83 -14.95 -7.13 -9.86
C LEU A 83 -15.84 -7.75 -10.96
N ARG A 84 -15.60 -7.44 -12.23
CA ARG A 84 -16.37 -8.02 -13.34
C ARG A 84 -16.22 -9.55 -13.36
N PRO A 85 -17.29 -10.35 -13.52
CA PRO A 85 -17.24 -11.82 -13.42
C PRO A 85 -16.16 -12.47 -14.29
N LYS A 86 -15.98 -12.00 -15.54
CA LYS A 86 -14.96 -12.50 -16.46
C LYS A 86 -13.52 -12.28 -15.98
N LEU A 87 -13.27 -11.21 -15.22
CA LEU A 87 -11.96 -10.87 -14.68
C LEU A 87 -11.75 -11.50 -13.30
N TRP A 88 -12.79 -11.50 -12.46
CA TRP A 88 -12.74 -12.00 -11.09
C TRP A 88 -12.44 -13.50 -10.99
N GLN A 89 -12.69 -14.27 -12.05
CA GLN A 89 -12.29 -15.67 -12.12
C GLN A 89 -10.76 -15.86 -12.09
N LEU A 90 -9.99 -14.85 -12.51
CA LEU A 90 -8.54 -14.89 -12.53
C LEU A 90 -7.96 -14.49 -11.15
N PRO A 91 -7.12 -15.34 -10.53
CA PRO A 91 -6.58 -15.05 -9.19
C PRO A 91 -5.85 -13.72 -9.09
N CYS A 92 -5.15 -13.34 -10.16
CA CYS A 92 -4.47 -12.06 -10.24
C CYS A 92 -5.38 -10.84 -10.06
N TYR A 93 -6.58 -10.83 -10.62
CA TYR A 93 -7.50 -9.69 -10.46
C TYR A 93 -8.08 -9.63 -9.05
N LYS A 94 -8.21 -10.77 -8.35
CA LYS A 94 -8.59 -10.80 -6.94
C LYS A 94 -7.50 -10.14 -6.07
N LEU A 95 -6.23 -10.48 -6.30
CA LEU A 95 -5.10 -9.83 -5.60
C LEU A 95 -4.98 -8.34 -5.94
N MET A 96 -5.15 -7.98 -7.22
CA MET A 96 -5.15 -6.58 -7.64
C MET A 96 -6.28 -5.78 -6.98
N PHE A 97 -7.45 -6.39 -6.75
CA PHE A 97 -8.54 -5.75 -6.02
C PHE A 97 -8.21 -5.56 -4.53
N LEU A 98 -7.57 -6.54 -3.88
CA LEU A 98 -7.09 -6.36 -2.51
C LEU A 98 -6.08 -5.19 -2.43
N ASN A 99 -5.12 -5.16 -3.37
CA ASN A 99 -4.16 -4.05 -3.48
C ASN A 99 -4.87 -2.72 -3.73
N ALA A 100 -5.93 -2.70 -4.55
CA ALA A 100 -6.73 -1.51 -4.81
C ALA A 100 -7.36 -0.93 -3.55
N VAL A 101 -7.87 -1.78 -2.66
CA VAL A 101 -8.44 -1.33 -1.37
C VAL A 101 -7.36 -0.71 -0.50
N ILE A 102 -6.19 -1.36 -0.41
CA ILE A 102 -5.04 -0.84 0.34
C ILE A 102 -4.57 0.50 -0.23
N ASP A 103 -4.45 0.60 -1.56
CA ASP A 103 -3.99 1.82 -2.23
C ASP A 103 -4.98 2.99 -2.06
N ILE A 104 -6.30 2.74 -2.02
CA ILE A 104 -7.29 3.79 -1.73
C ILE A 104 -7.06 4.37 -0.32
N TRP A 105 -6.84 3.51 0.67
CA TRP A 105 -6.47 3.96 2.02
C TRP A 105 -5.11 4.65 2.06
N GLY A 106 -4.14 4.15 1.29
CA GLY A 106 -2.84 4.77 1.10
C GLY A 106 -2.96 6.18 0.52
N ILE A 107 -3.82 6.40 -0.47
CA ILE A 107 -4.10 7.72 -1.06
C ILE A 107 -4.77 8.64 -0.02
N ILE A 108 -5.74 8.16 0.75
CA ILE A 108 -6.35 8.95 1.85
C ILE A 108 -5.28 9.51 2.78
N ASN A 109 -4.35 8.65 3.22
CA ASN A 109 -3.31 9.04 4.16
C ASN A 109 -2.19 9.89 3.53
N SER A 110 -1.63 9.45 2.40
CA SER A 110 -0.48 10.10 1.75
C SER A 110 -0.85 11.38 1.00
N CYS A 111 -2.08 11.49 0.48
CA CYS A 111 -2.48 12.62 -0.36
C CYS A 111 -3.31 13.63 0.43
N PHE A 112 -4.40 13.17 1.06
CA PHE A 112 -5.36 14.07 1.69
C PHE A 112 -4.92 14.48 3.09
N ILE A 113 -4.66 13.50 3.97
CA ILE A 113 -4.23 13.78 5.34
C ILE A 113 -2.86 14.45 5.33
N SER A 114 -1.85 13.79 4.76
CA SER A 114 -0.49 14.36 4.71
C SER A 114 -0.46 15.69 3.96
N GLY A 115 -1.26 15.83 2.88
CA GLY A 115 -1.37 17.09 2.14
C GLY A 115 -1.92 18.23 3.00
N TYR A 116 -3.00 18.00 3.74
CA TYR A 116 -3.55 18.98 4.69
C TYR A 116 -2.54 19.34 5.79
N LEU A 117 -1.91 18.34 6.41
CA LEU A 117 -0.90 18.55 7.45
C LEU A 117 0.31 19.35 6.92
N SER A 118 0.66 19.17 5.65
CA SER A 118 1.72 19.93 4.98
C SER A 118 1.33 21.40 4.72
N VAL A 119 0.06 21.67 4.39
CA VAL A 119 -0.46 23.05 4.22
C VAL A 119 -0.41 23.79 5.54
N GLU A 120 -0.90 23.16 6.60
CA GLU A 120 -0.96 23.78 7.94
C GLU A 120 0.41 23.88 8.61
N GLY A 121 1.38 23.06 8.21
CA GLY A 121 2.70 23.01 8.85
C GLY A 121 2.60 22.36 10.22
N VAL A 122 2.03 21.17 10.31
CA VAL A 122 1.79 20.48 11.58
C VAL A 122 3.07 19.80 12.09
N VAL A 123 3.28 19.83 13.40
CA VAL A 123 4.20 18.93 14.14
C VAL A 123 3.40 18.01 15.05
N PHE A 124 4.01 16.92 15.55
CA PHE A 124 3.33 15.91 16.37
C PHE A 124 2.41 16.51 17.47
N CYS A 125 2.95 17.43 18.27
CA CYS A 125 2.23 18.01 19.40
C CYS A 125 1.09 18.96 19.05
N SER A 126 0.85 19.26 17.77
CA SER A 126 -0.32 20.07 17.37
C SER A 126 -1.61 19.23 17.46
N TYR A 127 -1.54 17.93 17.14
CA TYR A 127 -2.67 17.00 17.18
C TYR A 127 -2.19 15.60 17.61
N PRO A 128 -1.70 15.44 18.85
CA PRO A 128 -0.94 14.24 19.27
C PRO A 128 -1.75 12.94 19.16
N ASP A 129 -3.02 12.95 19.57
CA ASP A 129 -3.91 11.79 19.47
C ASP A 129 -4.12 11.38 18.00
N PHE A 130 -4.49 12.35 17.17
CA PHE A 130 -4.77 12.13 15.75
C PHE A 130 -3.53 11.63 15.00
N LEU A 131 -2.37 12.24 15.22
CA LEU A 131 -1.13 11.88 14.53
C LEU A 131 -0.56 10.56 15.01
N TYR A 132 -0.73 10.22 16.30
CA TYR A 132 -0.34 8.91 16.81
C TYR A 132 -1.18 7.81 16.15
N ILE A 133 -2.51 7.92 16.20
CA ILE A 133 -3.42 6.91 15.63
C ILE A 133 -3.20 6.78 14.12
N THR A 134 -3.13 7.90 13.42
CA THR A 134 -2.93 7.91 11.96
C THR A 134 -1.56 7.34 11.59
N GLY A 135 -0.50 7.69 12.32
CA GLY A 135 0.84 7.13 12.10
C GLY A 135 0.87 5.61 12.25
N SER A 136 0.20 5.05 13.25
CA SER A 136 0.09 3.60 13.43
C SER A 136 -0.66 2.92 12.28
N ILE A 137 -1.76 3.52 11.80
CA ILE A 137 -2.52 3.01 10.65
C ILE A 137 -1.67 3.04 9.38
N ILE A 138 -0.92 4.12 9.14
CA ILE A 138 -0.04 4.24 7.98
C ILE A 138 1.03 3.16 7.97
N MET A 139 1.66 2.89 9.12
CA MET A 139 2.64 1.82 9.26
C MET A 139 2.05 0.44 8.97
N ALA A 140 0.85 0.18 9.49
CA ALA A 140 0.13 -1.06 9.23
C ALA A 140 -0.25 -1.21 7.74
N LEU A 141 -0.72 -0.13 7.09
CA LEU A 141 -1.04 -0.11 5.66
C LEU A 141 0.21 -0.37 4.80
N TRP A 142 1.35 0.22 5.16
CA TRP A 142 2.62 -0.01 4.48
C TRP A 142 2.98 -1.50 4.46
N GLY A 143 2.95 -2.16 5.62
CA GLY A 143 3.22 -3.59 5.68
C GLY A 143 2.19 -4.43 4.92
N ALA A 144 0.91 -4.09 4.99
CA ALA A 144 -0.13 -4.79 4.22
C ALA A 144 0.12 -4.71 2.72
N GLN A 145 0.50 -3.52 2.22
CA GLN A 145 0.87 -3.30 0.81
C GLN A 145 2.10 -4.12 0.42
N CYS A 146 3.14 -4.10 1.26
CA CYS A 146 4.37 -4.87 1.12
C CYS A 146 4.12 -6.38 0.97
N VAL A 147 3.33 -6.98 1.87
CA VAL A 147 2.97 -8.40 1.80
C VAL A 147 2.13 -8.69 0.56
N THR A 148 1.19 -7.81 0.22
CA THR A 148 0.37 -7.94 -0.99
C THR A 148 1.24 -7.93 -2.25
N ALA A 149 2.22 -7.04 -2.35
CA ALA A 149 3.15 -6.97 -3.48
C ALA A 149 3.96 -8.27 -3.66
N VAL A 150 4.47 -8.85 -2.56
CA VAL A 150 5.18 -10.14 -2.58
C VAL A 150 4.26 -11.27 -3.05
N ILE A 151 3.03 -11.33 -2.56
CA ILE A 151 2.03 -12.33 -2.99
C ILE A 151 1.72 -12.17 -4.48
N LEU A 152 1.57 -10.93 -4.98
CA LEU A 152 1.38 -10.68 -6.41
C LEU A 152 2.57 -11.17 -7.24
N ALA A 153 3.81 -10.94 -6.78
CA ALA A 153 5.01 -11.41 -7.47
C ALA A 153 5.08 -12.95 -7.49
N LEU A 154 4.79 -13.60 -6.36
CA LEU A 154 4.70 -15.06 -6.25
C LEU A 154 3.64 -15.64 -7.19
N ASN A 155 2.46 -15.02 -7.26
CA ASN A 155 1.41 -15.41 -8.20
C ASN A 155 1.92 -15.38 -9.66
N ARG A 156 2.77 -14.42 -10.04
CA ARG A 156 3.39 -14.39 -11.39
C ARG A 156 4.38 -15.52 -11.61
N CYS A 157 5.19 -15.84 -10.61
CA CYS A 157 6.11 -16.97 -10.68
C CYS A 157 5.36 -18.27 -10.97
N ILE A 158 4.23 -18.48 -10.27
CA ILE A 158 3.40 -19.68 -10.40
C ILE A 158 2.66 -19.70 -11.74
N GLU A 159 2.03 -18.58 -12.13
CA GLU A 159 1.34 -18.45 -13.42
C GLU A 159 2.27 -18.66 -14.62
N PHE A 160 3.56 -18.32 -14.50
CA PHE A 160 4.54 -18.52 -15.57
C PHE A 160 4.82 -20.00 -15.84
N TRP A 161 4.93 -20.81 -14.78
CA TRP A 161 5.24 -22.24 -14.90
C TRP A 161 4.01 -23.13 -15.10
N GLN A 162 2.81 -22.63 -14.80
CA GLN A 162 1.52 -23.31 -15.00
C GLN A 162 1.49 -24.74 -14.43
N LYS A 163 2.15 -24.96 -13.28
CA LYS A 163 2.16 -26.27 -12.62
C LYS A 163 0.82 -26.47 -11.91
N PRO A 164 0.03 -27.53 -12.22
CA PRO A 164 -1.32 -27.70 -11.69
C PRO A 164 -1.42 -27.65 -10.16
N PHE A 165 -0.45 -28.25 -9.46
CA PHE A 165 -0.40 -28.22 -7.99
C PHE A 165 -0.23 -26.80 -7.44
N LEU A 166 0.65 -25.98 -8.05
CA LEU A 166 0.90 -24.62 -7.59
C LEU A 166 -0.24 -23.67 -7.97
N THR A 167 -0.84 -23.85 -9.14
CA THR A 167 -1.97 -23.03 -9.58
C THR A 167 -3.19 -23.22 -8.66
N ARG A 168 -3.43 -24.45 -8.16
CA ARG A 168 -4.49 -24.73 -7.18
C ARG A 168 -4.37 -23.93 -5.88
N LEU A 169 -3.17 -23.48 -5.49
CA LEU A 169 -2.99 -22.65 -4.29
C LEU A 169 -3.70 -21.29 -4.41
N PHE A 170 -3.93 -20.79 -5.63
CA PHE A 170 -4.55 -19.50 -5.90
C PHE A 170 -5.99 -19.64 -6.42
N GLU A 171 -6.56 -20.86 -6.39
CA GLU A 171 -7.90 -21.15 -6.91
C GLU A 171 -8.91 -21.40 -5.77
N GLY A 172 -10.20 -21.17 -6.10
CA GLY A 172 -11.31 -21.47 -5.20
C GLY A 172 -11.19 -20.82 -3.82
N TYR A 173 -11.42 -21.62 -2.77
CA TYR A 173 -11.38 -21.22 -1.37
C TYR A 173 -9.96 -20.90 -0.87
N ASN A 174 -8.92 -21.45 -1.51
CA ASN A 174 -7.52 -21.20 -1.12
C ASN A 174 -7.13 -19.74 -1.28
N MET A 175 -7.86 -18.97 -2.10
CA MET A 175 -7.66 -17.52 -2.22
C MET A 175 -7.82 -16.78 -0.89
N ILE A 176 -8.68 -17.27 0.01
CA ILE A 176 -8.93 -16.63 1.30
C ILE A 176 -7.65 -16.62 2.14
N PHE A 177 -6.88 -17.70 2.11
CA PHE A 177 -5.59 -17.75 2.81
C PHE A 177 -4.68 -16.58 2.39
N TRP A 178 -4.56 -16.32 1.08
CA TRP A 178 -3.74 -15.22 0.57
C TRP A 178 -4.28 -13.84 0.92
N PHE A 179 -5.60 -13.68 1.07
CA PHE A 179 -6.20 -12.42 1.53
C PHE A 179 -5.96 -12.20 3.03
N MET A 180 -5.98 -13.27 3.82
CA MET A 180 -5.77 -13.18 5.27
C MET A 180 -4.33 -12.81 5.63
N LEU A 181 -3.34 -13.10 4.79
CA LEU A 181 -1.92 -12.78 5.09
C LEU A 181 -1.66 -11.26 5.21
N PRO A 182 -1.99 -10.40 4.22
CA PRO A 182 -1.87 -8.96 4.37
C PRO A 182 -2.71 -8.38 5.52
N ILE A 183 -3.92 -8.91 5.73
CA ILE A 183 -4.83 -8.44 6.78
C ILE A 183 -4.26 -8.77 8.17
N THR A 184 -3.75 -9.98 8.36
CA THR A 184 -3.10 -10.37 9.62
C THR A 184 -1.86 -9.52 9.87
N TRP A 185 -1.04 -9.31 8.83
CA TRP A 185 0.17 -8.50 8.97
C TRP A 185 -0.12 -7.03 9.28
N PHE A 186 -1.20 -6.47 8.71
CA PHE A 186 -1.71 -5.15 9.09
C PHE A 186 -1.93 -5.06 10.60
N PHE A 187 -2.70 -5.98 11.19
CA PHE A 187 -2.99 -5.97 12.62
C PHE A 187 -1.75 -6.24 13.49
N VAL A 188 -0.82 -7.08 13.03
CA VAL A 188 0.45 -7.29 13.72
C VAL A 188 1.23 -5.98 13.79
N LEU A 189 1.42 -5.28 12.67
CA LEU A 189 2.16 -4.02 12.70
C LEU A 189 1.43 -2.93 13.49
N LEU A 190 0.10 -2.87 13.41
CA LEU A 190 -0.72 -1.90 14.15
C LEU A 190 -0.52 -2.01 15.67
N MET A 191 -0.40 -3.23 16.19
CA MET A 191 -0.33 -3.50 17.64
C MET A 191 1.11 -3.56 18.19
N PHE A 192 2.07 -3.93 17.33
CA PHE A 192 3.43 -4.28 17.76
C PHE A 192 4.53 -3.40 17.13
N THR A 193 4.18 -2.36 16.40
CA THR A 193 5.16 -1.36 15.90
C THR A 193 4.89 0.00 16.53
N ALA A 194 5.94 0.79 16.76
CA ALA A 194 5.79 2.18 17.19
C ALA A 194 5.05 3.01 16.13
N SER A 195 4.26 3.99 16.58
CA SER A 195 3.65 4.96 15.68
C SER A 195 4.72 5.81 15.01
N ILE A 196 4.51 6.13 13.73
CA ILE A 196 5.35 7.04 12.94
C ILE A 196 4.63 8.37 12.75
N PRO A 197 4.59 9.30 13.72
CA PRO A 197 3.87 10.56 13.56
C PRO A 197 4.41 11.44 12.42
N PHE A 198 3.53 12.28 11.87
CA PHE A 198 3.89 13.24 10.82
C PHE A 198 4.62 14.45 11.41
N THR A 199 5.65 14.92 10.70
CA THR A 199 6.27 16.24 10.94
C THR A 199 6.44 17.01 9.64
N SER A 200 5.93 18.25 9.61
CA SER A 200 6.07 19.16 8.46
C SER A 200 7.50 19.69 8.27
N ILE A 201 8.35 19.57 9.29
CA ILE A 201 9.77 19.97 9.23
C ILE A 201 10.45 19.22 8.07
N LEU A 202 10.28 17.90 8.07
CA LEU A 202 10.76 16.99 7.03
C LEU A 202 9.71 16.68 5.97
N ASN A 203 8.45 17.00 6.25
CA ASN A 203 7.29 16.62 5.45
C ASN A 203 7.18 15.09 5.27
N MET A 204 7.43 14.36 6.35
CA MET A 204 7.49 12.89 6.34
C MET A 204 6.91 12.34 7.65
N TRP A 205 6.48 11.08 7.61
CA TRP A 205 6.09 10.31 8.79
C TRP A 205 7.34 9.61 9.33
N VAL A 206 7.69 9.89 10.57
CA VAL A 206 8.96 9.46 11.18
C VAL A 206 8.69 8.88 12.57
N LEU A 207 9.56 7.98 13.04
CA LEU A 207 9.38 7.31 14.33
C LEU A 207 9.51 8.26 15.53
N ASP A 208 10.42 9.22 15.44
CA ASP A 208 10.65 10.20 16.52
C ASP A 208 9.69 11.41 16.36
N PRO A 209 8.73 11.62 17.27
CA PRO A 209 7.78 12.73 17.22
C PRO A 209 8.45 14.12 17.29
N TYR A 210 9.67 14.21 17.82
CA TYR A 210 10.39 15.47 18.00
C TYR A 210 11.50 15.68 16.96
N PHE A 211 11.57 14.80 15.94
CA PHE A 211 12.66 14.84 14.97
C PHE A 211 12.74 16.19 14.26
N GLY A 212 13.93 16.79 14.28
CA GLY A 212 14.21 18.07 13.64
C GLY A 212 13.76 19.30 14.44
N ILE A 213 13.18 19.15 15.64
CA ILE A 213 12.82 20.27 16.51
C ILE A 213 14.03 20.68 17.37
N PRO A 214 14.52 21.93 17.28
CA PRO A 214 15.69 22.37 18.03
C PRO A 214 15.40 22.46 19.53
N GLY A 215 16.35 22.01 20.34
CA GLY A 215 16.33 22.20 21.81
C GLY A 215 15.54 21.17 22.61
N ILE A 216 14.90 20.18 21.95
CA ILE A 216 14.21 19.09 22.64
C ILE A 216 15.17 17.93 22.86
N LYS A 217 15.27 17.47 24.12
CA LYS A 217 15.98 16.25 24.51
C LYS A 217 14.98 15.29 25.14
N ALA A 218 14.28 14.54 24.31
CA ALA A 218 13.38 13.47 24.74
C ALA A 218 14.11 12.12 24.76
N ASP A 219 13.63 11.19 25.57
CA ASP A 219 14.11 9.81 25.55
C ASP A 219 13.63 9.11 24.26
N GLY A 220 14.57 8.87 23.34
CA GLY A 220 14.31 8.22 22.06
C GLY A 220 14.34 6.69 22.09
N SER A 221 14.57 6.06 23.25
CA SER A 221 14.74 4.60 23.35
C SER A 221 13.53 3.81 22.86
N TRP A 222 12.32 4.37 23.00
CA TRP A 222 11.09 3.75 22.50
C TRP A 222 11.00 3.75 20.97
N TYR A 223 11.42 4.84 20.34
CA TYR A 223 11.38 5.03 18.88
C TYR A 223 12.50 4.29 18.16
N ALA A 224 13.57 3.95 18.88
CA ALA A 224 14.67 3.13 18.36
C ALA A 224 14.27 1.67 18.10
N GLN A 225 13.10 1.22 18.58
CA GLN A 225 12.63 -0.15 18.34
C GLN A 225 11.97 -0.28 16.96
N VAL A 226 12.80 -0.58 15.98
CA VAL A 226 12.46 -0.66 14.54
C VAL A 226 12.42 -2.09 14.00
N THR A 227 12.46 -3.09 14.87
CA THR A 227 12.66 -4.49 14.50
C THR A 227 11.62 -5.01 13.51
N LEU A 228 10.32 -4.79 13.76
CA LEU A 228 9.27 -5.26 12.86
C LEU A 228 9.23 -4.51 11.53
N LEU A 229 9.50 -3.21 11.53
CA LEU A 229 9.65 -2.42 10.31
C LEU A 229 10.79 -2.96 9.44
N ASN A 230 11.95 -3.20 10.05
CA ASN A 230 13.10 -3.76 9.34
C ASN A 230 12.87 -5.19 8.88
N ILE A 231 12.18 -6.03 9.66
CA ILE A 231 11.74 -7.36 9.20
C ILE A 231 10.81 -7.23 7.99
N ASN A 232 9.83 -6.33 8.01
CA ASN A 232 8.94 -6.07 6.88
C ASN A 232 9.73 -5.68 5.62
N ASN A 233 10.61 -4.69 5.74
CA ASN A 233 11.38 -4.17 4.61
C ASN A 233 12.37 -5.21 4.08
N MET A 234 13.02 -5.99 4.94
CA MET A 234 13.88 -7.11 4.52
C MET A 234 13.09 -8.23 3.84
N PHE A 235 11.91 -8.59 4.38
CA PHE A 235 11.03 -9.58 3.77
C PHE A 235 10.62 -9.15 2.35
N VAL A 236 10.26 -7.89 2.16
CA VAL A 236 9.89 -7.33 0.85
C VAL A 236 11.09 -7.34 -0.09
N PHE A 237 12.23 -6.84 0.39
CA PHE A 237 13.47 -6.78 -0.39
C PHE A 237 13.86 -8.17 -0.91
N VAL A 238 13.96 -9.15 -0.01
CA VAL A 238 14.35 -10.52 -0.37
C VAL A 238 13.26 -11.16 -1.22
N GLY A 239 12.00 -11.09 -0.79
CA GLY A 239 10.87 -11.73 -1.46
C GLY A 239 10.67 -11.25 -2.90
N LEU A 240 10.63 -9.94 -3.13
CA LEU A 240 10.47 -9.37 -4.47
C LEU A 240 11.70 -9.66 -5.35
N THR A 241 12.91 -9.48 -4.81
CA THR A 241 14.15 -9.75 -5.56
C THR A 241 14.22 -11.21 -6.00
N SER A 242 13.94 -12.15 -5.09
CA SER A 242 13.90 -13.58 -5.40
C SER A 242 12.84 -13.91 -6.45
N CYS A 243 11.63 -13.37 -6.33
CA CYS A 243 10.56 -13.61 -7.30
C CYS A 243 10.91 -13.10 -8.70
N TYR A 244 11.43 -11.88 -8.81
CA TYR A 244 11.74 -11.30 -10.12
C TYR A 244 12.99 -11.91 -10.75
N LEU A 245 14.04 -12.21 -9.98
CA LEU A 245 15.18 -12.97 -10.48
C LEU A 245 14.76 -14.35 -10.97
N PHE A 246 13.90 -15.04 -10.21
CA PHE A 246 13.33 -16.31 -10.62
C PHE A 246 12.53 -16.18 -11.92
N LEU A 247 11.69 -15.16 -12.06
CA LEU A 247 10.93 -14.91 -13.29
C LEU A 247 11.84 -14.63 -14.49
N VAL A 248 12.84 -13.76 -14.34
CA VAL A 248 13.81 -13.43 -15.40
C VAL A 248 14.58 -14.69 -15.82
N PHE A 249 15.08 -15.45 -14.85
CA PHE A 249 15.76 -16.71 -15.12
C PHE A 249 14.84 -17.73 -15.80
N SER A 250 13.59 -17.84 -15.34
CA SER A 250 12.60 -18.76 -15.92
C SER A 250 12.25 -18.40 -17.37
N ILE A 251 12.12 -17.12 -17.68
CA ILE A 251 11.92 -16.61 -19.05
C ILE A 251 13.14 -16.92 -19.91
N TRP A 252 14.35 -16.63 -19.41
CA TRP A 252 15.60 -16.91 -20.12
C TRP A 252 15.77 -18.41 -20.41
N PHE A 253 15.53 -19.27 -19.41
CA PHE A 253 15.63 -20.72 -19.53
C PHE A 253 14.63 -21.27 -20.56
N ARG A 254 13.37 -20.83 -20.49
CA ARG A 254 12.32 -21.24 -21.44
C ARG A 254 12.54 -20.71 -22.85
N SER A 255 13.12 -19.51 -22.99
CA SER A 255 13.49 -18.96 -24.30
C SER A 255 14.55 -19.80 -25.02
N ARG A 256 15.33 -20.60 -24.29
CA ARG A 256 16.33 -21.52 -24.86
C ARG A 256 15.82 -22.94 -25.07
N SER A 257 14.77 -23.35 -24.37
CA SER A 257 14.14 -24.66 -24.61
C SER A 257 13.27 -24.63 -25.87
N VAL A 258 13.36 -25.65 -26.73
CA VAL A 258 12.51 -25.80 -27.92
C VAL A 258 11.05 -25.99 -27.45
N GLY A 259 10.30 -24.89 -27.43
CA GLY A 259 8.97 -24.81 -26.83
C GLY A 259 8.80 -23.49 -26.10
N SER A 260 8.66 -22.41 -26.87
CA SER A 260 8.40 -21.06 -26.37
C SER A 260 7.22 -21.10 -25.37
N ALA A 261 7.50 -20.80 -24.10
CA ALA A 261 6.45 -20.56 -23.12
C ALA A 261 5.79 -19.22 -23.47
N VAL A 262 4.75 -19.27 -24.31
CA VAL A 262 3.96 -18.08 -24.63
C VAL A 262 3.05 -17.78 -23.45
N LEU A 263 3.54 -16.95 -22.53
CA LEU A 263 2.71 -16.36 -21.49
C LEU A 263 1.55 -15.60 -22.17
N SER A 264 0.32 -15.73 -21.64
CA SER A 264 -0.82 -15.04 -22.24
C SER A 264 -0.57 -13.52 -22.27
N LYS A 265 -1.18 -12.83 -23.24
CA LYS A 265 -1.04 -11.36 -23.38
C LYS A 265 -1.41 -10.63 -22.07
N VAL A 266 -2.44 -11.11 -21.38
CA VAL A 266 -2.88 -10.57 -20.09
C VAL A 266 -1.82 -10.79 -19.02
N GLN A 267 -1.32 -12.02 -18.86
CA GLN A 267 -0.30 -12.34 -17.86
C GLN A 267 0.99 -11.54 -18.07
N ARG A 268 1.50 -11.44 -19.31
CA ARG A 268 2.68 -10.64 -19.62
C ARG A 268 2.50 -9.18 -19.22
N GLN A 269 1.35 -8.61 -19.57
CA GLN A 269 1.03 -7.22 -19.26
C GLN A 269 1.00 -6.99 -17.75
N VAL A 270 0.32 -7.86 -16.98
CA VAL A 270 0.19 -7.68 -15.54
C VAL A 270 1.52 -7.96 -14.81
N SER A 271 2.37 -8.84 -15.32
CA SER A 271 3.73 -9.03 -14.79
C SER A 271 4.60 -7.77 -14.94
N ILE A 272 4.56 -7.10 -16.10
CA ILE A 272 5.33 -5.85 -16.30
C ILE A 272 4.79 -4.75 -15.38
N GLN A 273 3.47 -4.63 -15.22
CA GLN A 273 2.86 -3.67 -14.29
C GLN A 273 3.36 -3.89 -12.87
N ALA A 274 3.31 -5.15 -12.40
CA ALA A 274 3.77 -5.50 -11.06
C ALA A 274 5.25 -5.15 -10.87
N CYS A 275 6.12 -5.41 -11.87
CA CYS A 275 7.54 -5.06 -11.81
C CYS A 275 7.75 -3.55 -11.61
N ILE A 276 7.06 -2.72 -12.40
CA ILE A 276 7.17 -1.25 -12.27
C ILE A 276 6.69 -0.77 -10.90
N ILE A 277 5.54 -1.28 -10.44
CA ILE A 277 4.98 -0.93 -9.12
C ILE A 277 5.96 -1.33 -8.00
N CYS A 278 6.49 -2.55 -8.06
CA CYS A 278 7.41 -3.07 -7.07
C CYS A 278 8.73 -2.30 -7.03
N SER A 279 9.21 -1.76 -8.16
CA SER A 279 10.40 -0.89 -8.17
C SER A 279 10.19 0.39 -7.35
N PHE A 280 8.99 0.97 -7.36
CA PHE A 280 8.69 2.13 -6.51
C PHE A 280 8.67 1.77 -5.03
N ILE A 281 8.03 0.65 -4.66
CA ILE A 281 8.01 0.13 -3.28
C ILE A 281 9.44 -0.15 -2.80
N TYR A 282 10.25 -0.75 -3.66
CA TYR A 282 11.65 -1.06 -3.37
C TYR A 282 12.49 0.20 -3.16
N PHE A 283 12.35 1.18 -4.07
CA PHE A 283 13.07 2.45 -3.97
C PHE A 283 12.73 3.18 -2.67
N THR A 284 11.44 3.38 -2.41
CA THR A 284 10.93 4.12 -1.24
C THR A 284 11.23 3.44 0.08
N GLY A 285 10.98 2.13 0.19
CA GLY A 285 11.33 1.37 1.39
C GLY A 285 12.85 1.37 1.64
N GLY A 286 13.64 1.27 0.58
CA GLY A 286 15.10 1.30 0.66
C GLY A 286 15.64 2.67 1.10
N THR A 287 15.10 3.76 0.56
CA THR A 287 15.49 5.13 0.95
C THR A 287 15.09 5.45 2.39
N TYR A 288 13.89 5.04 2.83
CA TYR A 288 13.47 5.22 4.21
C TYR A 288 14.41 4.53 5.20
N VAL A 289 14.72 3.24 4.96
CA VAL A 289 15.65 2.46 5.80
C VAL A 289 17.06 3.05 5.76
N PHE A 290 17.50 3.56 4.61
CA PHE A 290 18.79 4.23 4.51
C PHE A 290 18.88 5.46 5.43
N PHE A 291 17.85 6.31 5.45
CA PHE A 291 17.81 7.47 6.35
C PHE A 291 17.65 7.10 7.83
N GLU A 292 17.04 5.94 8.11
CA GLU A 292 16.98 5.38 9.47
C GLU A 292 18.38 5.00 9.98
N PHE A 293 19.19 4.32 9.17
CA PHE A 293 20.56 3.93 9.55
C PHE A 293 21.57 5.08 9.48
N PHE A 294 21.34 6.05 8.59
CA PHE A 294 22.20 7.21 8.42
C PHE A 294 21.42 8.53 8.55
N PRO A 295 20.97 8.90 9.77
CA PRO A 295 20.19 10.12 9.99
C PRO A 295 20.91 11.40 9.57
N GLU A 296 22.25 11.38 9.54
CA GLU A 296 23.11 12.47 9.09
C GLU A 296 22.82 12.91 7.64
N PHE A 297 22.34 11.99 6.79
CA PHE A 297 21.99 12.26 5.40
C PHE A 297 20.50 12.59 5.19
N ALA A 298 19.69 12.53 6.25
CA ALA A 298 18.24 12.75 6.21
C ALA A 298 17.90 14.25 6.06
N SER A 299 18.36 14.87 4.98
CA SER A 299 18.00 16.27 4.67
C SER A 299 16.50 16.37 4.33
N PRO A 300 15.85 17.51 4.62
CA PRO A 300 14.44 17.70 4.28
C PRO A 300 14.13 17.45 2.80
N LEU A 301 15.06 17.79 1.89
CA LEU A 301 14.87 17.56 0.47
C LEU A 301 14.78 16.06 0.14
N PHE A 302 15.67 15.24 0.71
CA PHE A 302 15.68 13.81 0.47
C PHE A 302 14.43 13.12 1.03
N LEU A 303 14.00 13.50 2.22
CA LEU A 303 12.78 12.93 2.82
C LEU A 303 11.50 13.38 2.10
N ILE A 304 11.47 14.58 1.52
CA ILE A 304 10.35 14.98 0.64
C ILE A 304 10.33 14.14 -0.63
N MET A 305 11.49 13.83 -1.23
CA MET A 305 11.55 12.94 -2.39
C MET A 305 11.09 11.53 -2.03
N ASP A 306 11.47 11.02 -0.86
CA ASP A 306 11.02 9.74 -0.34
C ASP A 306 9.50 9.73 -0.10
N PHE A 307 8.97 10.77 0.56
CA PHE A 307 7.53 10.99 0.76
C PHE A 307 6.75 10.98 -0.56
N LEU A 308 7.23 11.73 -1.56
CA LEU A 308 6.62 11.77 -2.89
C LEU A 308 6.71 10.41 -3.60
N GLY A 309 7.84 9.72 -3.47
CA GLY A 309 8.00 8.36 -3.99
C GLY A 309 6.98 7.40 -3.36
N TRP A 310 6.81 7.46 -2.04
CA TRP A 310 5.83 6.66 -1.31
C TRP A 310 4.40 6.98 -1.76
N GLN A 311 4.07 8.26 -1.93
CA GLN A 311 2.79 8.71 -2.49
C GLN A 311 2.56 8.16 -3.92
N TRP A 312 3.60 8.15 -4.76
CA TRP A 312 3.58 7.51 -6.08
C TRP A 312 3.44 5.99 -6.02
N GLY A 313 3.83 5.35 -4.92
CA GLY A 313 3.56 3.94 -4.65
C GLY A 313 2.07 3.59 -4.69
N PHE A 314 1.18 4.55 -4.45
CA PHE A 314 -0.27 4.37 -4.57
C PHE A 314 -0.85 5.03 -5.83
N CYS A 315 -0.55 6.32 -6.03
CA CYS A 315 -1.05 7.09 -7.19
C CYS A 315 -0.51 6.56 -8.52
N GLY A 316 0.73 6.07 -8.54
CA GLY A 316 1.36 5.50 -9.73
C GLY A 316 0.71 4.20 -10.17
N VAL A 317 0.21 3.39 -9.23
CA VAL A 317 -0.44 2.10 -9.53
C VAL A 317 -1.64 2.31 -10.45
N ILE A 318 -2.51 3.26 -10.14
CA ILE A 318 -3.69 3.53 -10.97
C ILE A 318 -3.31 4.08 -12.34
N MET A 319 -2.30 4.94 -12.42
CA MET A 319 -1.78 5.44 -13.70
C MET A 319 -1.23 4.30 -14.56
N ILE A 320 -0.46 3.39 -13.96
CA ILE A 320 0.06 2.18 -14.60
C ILE A 320 -1.09 1.31 -15.11
N TYR A 321 -2.16 1.12 -14.32
CA TYR A 321 -3.33 0.36 -14.74
C TYR A 321 -4.05 1.03 -15.92
N MET A 322 -4.21 2.36 -15.93
CA MET A 322 -4.86 3.07 -17.03
C MET A 322 -4.05 3.02 -18.33
N VAL A 323 -2.72 3.13 -18.25
CA VAL A 323 -1.85 3.07 -19.43
C VAL A 323 -1.78 1.65 -19.99
N MET A 324 -1.51 0.68 -19.12
CA MET A 324 -1.12 -0.66 -19.55
C MET A 324 -2.28 -1.66 -19.57
N ASN A 325 -3.35 -1.51 -18.77
CA ASN A 325 -4.47 -2.44 -18.72
C ASN A 325 -5.67 -2.02 -19.56
N LYS A 326 -5.75 -2.52 -20.80
CA LYS A 326 -6.87 -2.22 -21.70
C LYS A 326 -8.24 -2.64 -21.14
N ASN A 327 -8.32 -3.76 -20.41
CA ASN A 327 -9.58 -4.24 -19.83
C ASN A 327 -10.06 -3.31 -18.71
N LEU A 328 -9.17 -2.92 -17.81
CA LEU A 328 -9.51 -1.97 -16.74
C LEU A 328 -9.81 -0.58 -17.29
N ARG A 329 -9.03 -0.08 -18.25
CA ARG A 329 -9.29 1.21 -18.90
C ARG A 329 -10.66 1.25 -19.57
N ARG A 330 -11.03 0.19 -20.31
CA ARG A 330 -12.39 0.06 -20.88
C ARG A 330 -13.45 0.02 -19.78
N GLY A 331 -13.15 -0.63 -18.66
CA GLY A 331 -14.05 -0.67 -17.51
C GLY A 331 -14.32 0.71 -16.89
N VAL A 332 -13.26 1.50 -16.70
CA VAL A 332 -13.34 2.88 -16.21
C VAL A 332 -14.09 3.78 -17.19
N LEU A 333 -13.77 3.69 -18.49
CA LEU A 333 -14.46 4.49 -19.50
C LEU A 333 -15.96 4.15 -19.56
N SER A 334 -16.31 2.86 -19.55
CA SER A 334 -17.70 2.39 -19.52
C SER A 334 -18.44 2.89 -18.27
N PHE A 335 -17.78 2.91 -17.10
CA PHE A 335 -18.38 3.47 -15.88
C PHE A 335 -18.76 4.94 -16.04
N TYR A 336 -17.85 5.78 -16.55
CA TYR A 336 -18.14 7.20 -16.75
C TYR A 336 -19.16 7.45 -17.86
N LEU A 337 -19.06 6.73 -18.98
CA LEU A 337 -20.03 6.85 -20.07
C LEU A 337 -21.45 6.51 -19.60
N ASN A 338 -21.59 5.49 -18.75
CA ASN A 338 -22.88 5.15 -18.15
C ASN A 338 -23.41 6.24 -17.21
N ILE A 339 -22.53 6.93 -16.46
CA ILE A 339 -22.91 8.10 -15.64
C ILE A 339 -23.42 9.24 -16.53
N PHE A 340 -22.82 9.44 -17.69
CA PHE A 340 -23.23 10.45 -18.67
C PHE A 340 -24.38 9.99 -19.61
N GLY A 341 -25.01 8.85 -19.32
CA GLY A 341 -26.21 8.39 -20.04
C GLY A 341 -25.97 7.60 -21.32
N TYR A 342 -24.72 7.21 -21.61
CA TYR A 342 -24.38 6.33 -22.74
C TYR A 342 -24.34 4.88 -22.28
N ASP A 343 -25.18 4.02 -22.86
CA ASP A 343 -25.20 2.59 -22.53
C ASP A 343 -24.09 1.86 -23.31
N VAL A 344 -22.91 1.72 -22.71
CA VAL A 344 -21.80 0.98 -23.32
C VAL A 344 -21.76 -0.42 -22.75
N SER A 345 -22.41 -1.36 -23.45
CA SER A 345 -22.28 -2.78 -23.12
C SER A 345 -20.81 -3.20 -23.33
N PRO A 346 -20.09 -3.63 -22.26
CA PRO A 346 -18.66 -3.89 -22.33
C PRO A 346 -18.29 -5.11 -23.21
N ASP A 347 -19.27 -5.87 -23.68
CA ASP A 347 -19.11 -7.07 -24.51
C ASP A 347 -19.35 -6.83 -26.01
N ALA A 348 -19.80 -5.64 -26.42
CA ALA A 348 -20.22 -5.39 -27.79
C ALA A 348 -19.08 -5.14 -28.80
N THR A 349 -17.83 -4.91 -28.36
CA THR A 349 -16.74 -4.52 -29.27
C THR A 349 -15.81 -5.69 -29.63
N THR A 350 -16.39 -6.79 -30.11
CA THR A 350 -15.64 -7.79 -30.90
C THR A 350 -16.01 -7.75 -32.38
N THR A 351 -16.94 -6.88 -32.79
CA THR A 351 -17.28 -6.69 -34.20
C THR A 351 -17.74 -5.26 -34.41
N ALA A 352 -17.11 -4.60 -35.38
CA ALA A 352 -17.45 -3.30 -35.93
C ALA A 352 -17.15 -2.04 -35.08
N ALA A 353 -16.55 -1.09 -35.79
CA ALA A 353 -16.23 0.25 -35.36
C ALA A 353 -17.50 1.09 -35.11
N VAL A 354 -17.35 2.07 -34.22
CA VAL A 354 -17.95 3.42 -34.27
C VAL A 354 -19.18 3.54 -35.18
N SER A 355 -20.33 3.07 -34.73
CA SER A 355 -21.65 3.57 -35.13
C SER A 355 -22.67 3.01 -34.14
N HIS A 356 -23.61 3.84 -33.72
CA HIS A 356 -24.64 3.57 -32.71
C HIS A 356 -24.20 3.72 -31.23
N MET A 357 -23.95 4.97 -30.83
CA MET A 357 -24.27 5.42 -29.47
C MET A 357 -25.77 5.74 -29.44
N ALA A 358 -26.59 4.89 -28.82
CA ALA A 358 -28.00 5.17 -28.59
C ALA A 358 -28.17 5.82 -27.19
N PRO A 359 -28.79 7.00 -27.08
CA PRO A 359 -29.15 7.57 -25.78
C PRO A 359 -30.29 6.77 -25.14
N LYS A 360 -30.32 6.72 -23.80
CA LYS A 360 -31.40 6.07 -23.05
C LYS A 360 -32.77 6.67 -23.41
N SER A 361 -33.64 5.85 -23.99
CA SER A 361 -35.07 6.14 -24.13
C SER A 361 -35.71 6.20 -22.75
N SER A 362 -36.35 7.34 -22.44
CA SER A 362 -37.21 7.48 -21.27
C SER A 362 -38.57 6.87 -21.61
N ALA A 363 -38.80 5.62 -21.23
CA ALA A 363 -40.12 5.01 -21.31
C ALA A 363 -40.93 5.43 -20.08
N VAL A 364 -41.87 6.36 -20.29
CA VAL A 364 -42.97 6.66 -19.37
C VAL A 364 -43.87 5.42 -19.30
N HIS A 365 -43.98 4.82 -18.12
CA HIS A 365 -45.04 3.86 -17.81
C HIS A 365 -46.37 4.64 -17.72
N LEU A 366 -47.27 4.43 -18.68
CA LEU A 366 -48.69 4.74 -18.55
C LEU A 366 -49.44 3.43 -18.34
N ASP A 367 -50.06 3.34 -17.18
CA ASP A 367 -50.87 2.22 -16.69
C ASP A 367 -51.99 1.83 -17.65
N SER A 368 -52.07 0.55 -17.98
CA SER A 368 -53.26 -0.08 -18.54
C SER A 368 -53.98 -0.88 -17.45
N SER A 369 -54.83 -0.21 -16.68
CA SER A 369 -55.87 -0.89 -15.92
C SER A 369 -57.16 -0.05 -15.86
N SER A 370 -58.15 -0.42 -16.66
CA SER A 370 -59.55 -0.21 -16.31
C SER A 370 -60.38 -1.38 -16.84
N LEU A 371 -60.92 -2.13 -15.89
CA LEU A 371 -62.01 -3.09 -16.04
C LEU A 371 -63.25 -2.41 -16.60
N ALA A 372 -63.99 -3.08 -17.49
CA ALA A 372 -65.39 -3.47 -17.26
C ALA A 372 -66.03 -4.06 -18.54
N ASN A 373 -66.33 -5.36 -18.50
CA ASN A 373 -67.53 -5.91 -19.15
C ASN A 373 -68.75 -5.41 -18.35
N PRO A 374 -69.92 -5.15 -18.96
CA PRO A 374 -70.84 -6.26 -19.29
C PRO A 374 -71.79 -6.05 -20.49
N MET A 375 -71.92 -7.06 -21.36
CA MET A 375 -73.15 -7.79 -21.72
C MET A 375 -72.89 -8.72 -22.90
#